data_AF-A0A2H9N7N4-F1
#
_entry.id   AF-A0A2H9N7N4-F1
#
_cell.length_a   1.000
_cell.length_b   1.000
_cell.length_c   1.000
_cell.angle_alpha   90.00
_cell.angle_beta   90.00
_cell.angle_gamma   90.00
#
_symmetry.space_group_name_H-M   'P 1'
#
loop_
_entity.id
_entity.type
_entity.pdbx_description
1 polymer ?
#
loop_
_entity_poly.entity_id
_entity_poly.type
_entity_poly.pdbx_seq_one_letter_code
_entity_poly.pdbx_strand_id
1 'polypeptide(L)' 'LILCITIGGKSLKQNITFKQRKELETKMAKVFKENIKGLSTELQKILVDDLVTAFQNRINVLIRAQKKRSY' A
#
# COMPACT_ATOMS: atom_id res chain seq x y z
N LEU A 1 -8.70 -10.07 -12.78
CA LEU A 1 -7.48 -10.26 -13.59
C LEU A 1 -6.50 -9.12 -13.29
N ILE A 2 -5.72 -9.18 -12.22
CA ILE A 2 -4.47 -8.41 -12.12
C ILE A 2 -3.40 -9.37 -11.59
N LEU A 3 -2.35 -9.45 -12.41
CA LEU A 3 -1.41 -10.53 -12.58
C LEU A 3 -0.47 -10.70 -11.37
N CYS A 4 -0.23 -11.97 -11.01
CA CYS A 4 0.90 -12.39 -10.20
C CYS A 4 2.21 -11.79 -10.73
N ILE A 5 2.94 -11.08 -9.86
CA ILE A 5 4.39 -10.91 -10.01
C ILE A 5 5.05 -11.48 -8.76
N THR A 6 5.05 -12.81 -8.68
CA THR A 6 6.00 -13.60 -7.91
C THR A 6 7.27 -13.76 -8.74
N ILE A 7 8.11 -12.73 -8.80
CA ILE A 7 9.48 -12.87 -9.33
C ILE A 7 10.39 -13.25 -8.17
N GLY A 8 11.00 -14.43 -8.30
CA GLY A 8 11.94 -15.05 -7.37
C GLY A 8 13.05 -14.10 -6.93
N GLY A 9 13.05 -13.81 -5.64
CA GLY A 9 14.00 -12.93 -4.98
C GLY A 9 13.36 -12.55 -3.67
N LYS A 10 13.85 -13.14 -2.57
CA LYS A 10 13.36 -12.97 -1.20
C LYS A 10 12.75 -11.58 -1.04
N SER A 11 11.42 -11.51 -0.94
CA SER A 11 10.76 -10.27 -0.58
C SER A 11 11.40 -9.86 0.73
N LEU A 12 12.22 -8.79 0.73
CA LEU A 12 12.49 -8.06 1.94
C LEU A 12 11.11 -7.58 2.39
N LYS A 13 10.48 -8.43 3.19
CA LYS A 13 9.31 -8.14 3.99
C LYS A 13 9.79 -7.07 4.95
N GLN A 14 9.87 -5.82 4.50
CA GLN A 14 9.47 -4.70 5.34
C GLN A 14 7.97 -4.89 5.55
N ASN A 15 7.62 -5.97 6.27
CA ASN A 15 6.27 -6.26 6.68
C ASN A 15 5.97 -5.15 7.66
N ILE A 16 5.24 -4.14 7.18
CA ILE A 16 4.60 -3.22 8.11
C ILE A 16 3.82 -4.10 9.08
N THR A 17 4.00 -3.85 10.36
CA THR A 17 3.25 -4.59 11.36
C THR A 17 1.77 -4.31 11.16
N PHE A 18 0.90 -5.20 11.65
CA PHE A 18 -0.54 -4.97 11.60
C PHE A 18 -0.92 -3.60 12.20
N LYS A 19 -0.24 -3.22 13.30
CA LYS A 19 -0.41 -1.91 13.95
C LYS A 19 -0.05 -0.77 12.98
N GLN A 20 1.11 -0.82 12.34
CA GLN A 20 1.54 0.20 11.37
C GLN A 20 0.61 0.28 10.16
N ARG A 21 0.07 -0.86 9.69
CA ARG A 21 -0.94 -0.88 8.62
C ARG A 21 -2.20 -0.14 9.04
N LYS A 22 -2.72 -0.41 10.25
CA LYS A 22 -3.91 0.25 10.78
C LYS A 22 -3.69 1.76 10.98
N GLU A 23 -2.52 2.17 11.43
CA GLU A 23 -2.15 3.58 11.51
C GLU A 23 -2.12 4.24 10.12
N LEU A 24 -1.60 3.54 9.10
CA LEU A 24 -1.56 4.07 7.74
C LEU A 24 -2.96 4.16 7.11
N GLU A 25 -3.81 3.15 7.29
CA GLU A 25 -5.22 3.18 6.89
C GLU A 25 -5.93 4.38 7.51
N THR A 26 -5.74 4.61 8.82
CA THR A 26 -6.32 5.75 9.54
C THR A 26 -5.84 7.08 8.98
N LYS A 27 -4.53 7.21 8.71
CA LYS A 27 -3.94 8.42 8.13
C LYS A 27 -4.49 8.68 6.71
N MET A 28 -4.57 7.66 5.86
CA MET A 28 -5.10 7.78 4.51
C MET A 28 -6.58 8.14 4.51
N ALA A 29 -7.40 7.47 5.32
CA ALA A 29 -8.82 7.79 5.47
C ALA A 29 -9.02 9.24 5.93
N LYS A 30 -8.18 9.73 6.85
CA LYS A 30 -8.23 11.11 7.33
C LYS A 30 -7.88 12.11 6.22
N VAL A 31 -6.82 11.87 5.46
CA VAL A 31 -6.36 12.76 4.38
C VAL A 31 -7.39 12.84 3.26
N PHE A 32 -7.96 11.71 2.85
CA PHE A 32 -8.88 11.63 1.72
C PHE A 32 -10.36 11.78 2.10
N LYS A 33 -10.67 12.06 3.38
CA LYS A 33 -12.03 12.08 3.93
C LYS A 33 -13.02 12.85 3.06
N GLU A 34 -12.67 14.07 2.65
CA GLU A 34 -13.56 14.92 1.85
C GLU A 34 -13.69 14.43 0.41
N ASN A 35 -12.68 13.76 -0.14
CA ASN A 35 -12.72 13.19 -1.48
C ASN A 35 -13.60 11.94 -1.55
N ILE A 36 -13.63 11.15 -0.46
CA ILE A 36 -14.32 9.86 -0.43
C ILE A 36 -15.68 9.91 0.28
N LYS A 37 -16.10 11.08 0.79
CA LYS A 37 -17.35 11.22 1.57
C LYS A 37 -18.63 10.80 0.83
N GLY A 38 -18.62 10.83 -0.50
CA GLY A 38 -19.75 10.39 -1.33
C GLY A 38 -19.84 8.87 -1.48
N LEU A 39 -18.81 8.13 -1.09
CA LEU A 39 -18.80 6.67 -1.12
C LEU A 39 -19.50 6.10 0.13
N SER A 40 -20.12 4.94 -0.01
CA SER A 40 -20.62 4.18 1.15
C SER A 40 -19.46 3.83 2.08
N THR A 41 -19.77 3.59 3.36
CA THR A 41 -18.76 3.19 4.37
C THR A 41 -17.97 1.95 3.94
N GLU A 42 -18.60 1.01 3.25
CA GLU A 42 -17.95 -0.18 2.71
C GLU A 42 -16.96 0.18 1.59
N LEU A 43 -17.39 1.00 0.62
CA LEU A 43 -16.53 1.45 -0.47
C LEU A 43 -15.37 2.32 0.03
N GLN A 44 -15.58 3.14 1.06
CA GLN A 44 -14.49 3.89 1.71
C GLN A 44 -13.44 2.94 2.31
N LYS A 45 -13.87 1.87 2.99
CA LYS A 45 -12.96 0.87 3.57
C LYS A 45 -12.17 0.14 2.49
N ILE A 46 -12.83 -0.31 1.42
CA ILE A 46 -12.20 -0.98 0.28
C ILE A 46 -11.16 -0.06 -0.35
N LEU A 47 -11.54 1.18 -0.66
CA LEU A 47 -10.63 2.15 -1.28
C LEU A 47 -9.41 2.45 -0.41
N VAL A 48 -9.60 2.62 0.91
CA VAL A 48 -8.48 2.87 1.83
C VAL A 48 -7.53 1.68 1.89
N ASP A 49 -8.05 0.45 1.96
CA ASP A 49 -7.21 -0.76 1.98
C ASP A 49 -6.41 -0.92 0.67
N ASP A 50 -7.05 -0.65 -0.47
CA ASP A 50 -6.41 -0.68 -1.79
C ASP A 50 -5.30 0.37 -1.91
N LEU A 51 -5.55 1.60 -1.45
CA LEU A 51 -4.54 2.67 -1.44
C LEU A 51 -3.34 2.30 -0.57
N VAL A 52 -3.58 1.74 0.62
CA VAL A 52 -2.54 1.29 1.54
C VAL A 52 -1.70 0.17 0.92
N THR A 53 -2.34 -0.77 0.21
CA THR A 53 -1.66 -1.87 -0.49
C THR A 53 -0.85 -1.35 -1.68
N ALA A 54 -1.43 -0.50 -2.52
CA ALA A 54 -0.75 0.09 -3.68
C ALA A 54 0.46 0.93 -3.26
N PHE A 55 0.32 1.72 -2.19
CA PHE A 55 1.41 2.52 -1.63
C PHE A 55 2.59 1.66 -1.18
N GLN A 56 2.33 0.61 -0.40
CA GLN A 56 3.37 -0.33 0.05
C GLN A 56 4.06 -1.01 -1.13
N ASN A 57 3.29 -1.47 -2.11
CA ASN A 57 3.82 -2.10 -3.31
C ASN A 57 4.76 -1.14 -4.05
N ARG A 58 4.37 0.13 -4.20
CA ARG A 58 5.19 1.12 -4.90
C ARG A 58 6.50 1.41 -4.15
N ILE A 59 6.45 1.56 -2.83
CA ILE A 59 7.65 1.75 -1.99
C ILE A 59 8.60 0.56 -2.15
N ASN A 60 8.09 -0.67 -2.06
CA ASN A 60 8.90 -1.87 -2.22
C ASN A 60 9.59 -1.94 -3.59
N VAL A 61 8.87 -1.60 -4.67
CA VAL A 61 9.43 -1.56 -6.03
C VAL A 61 10.52 -0.49 -6.13
N LEU A 62 10.27 0.72 -5.64
CA LEU A 62 11.23 1.83 -5.72
C LEU A 62 12.50 1.56 -4.89
N ILE A 63 12.37 1.02 -3.68
CA ILE A 63 13.52 0.62 -2.85
C ILE A 63 14.36 -0.43 -3.57
N ARG A 64 13.73 -1.42 -4.23
CA ARG A 64 14.45 -2.43 -5.02
C ARG A 64 15.16 -1.83 -6.21
N ALA A 65 14.50 -0.92 -6.94
CA ALA A 65 15.09 -0.24 -8.08
C ALA A 65 16.30 0.61 -7.67
N GLN A 66 16.21 1.33 -6.55
CA GLN A 66 17.32 2.12 -6.01
C GLN A 66 18.52 1.24 -5.64
N LYS A 67 18.31 0.15 -4.91
CA LYS A 67 19.39 -0.79 -4.53
C LYS A 67 20.10 -1.39 -5.74
N LYS A 68 19.38 -1.71 -6.81
CA LYS A 68 19.97 -2.26 -8.05
C LYS A 68 20.81 -1.24 -8.82
N ARG A 69 20.60 0.05 -8.61
CA ARG A 69 21.31 1.14 -9.31
C ARG A 69 22.57 1.60 -8.57
N SER A 70 22.76 1.18 -7.32
CA SER A 70 23.91 1.52 -6.47
C SER A 70 25.05 0.50 -6.55
N TYR A 71 25.17 -0.23 -7.67
CA TYR A 71 26.27 -1.16 -7.97
C TYR A 71 27.00 -0.72 -9.23
#